data_AF-A0A4Y2M7B9-F1
#
_entry.id   AF-A0A4Y2M7B9-F1
#
_cell.length_a   1.000
_cell.length_b   1.000
_cell.length_c   1.000
_cell.angle_alpha   90.00
_cell.angle_beta   90.00
_cell.angle_gamma   90.00
#
_symmetry.space_group_name_H-M   'P 1'
#
loop_
_entity.id
_entity.type
_entity.pdbx_description
1 polymer ?
#
loop_
_entity_poly.entity_id
_entity_poly.type
_entity_poly.pdbx_seq_one_letter_code
_entity_poly.pdbx_strand_id
1 'polypeptide(L)'
;MAGALYKNYLRVCEKWGVDSTKKGRDLGEFIRQLVAKEFSRGEASTIQNLKECEKKLESLNRLASNYYGKQFKRSKYVSATGLSLEECKQVLSTEGLEKINRSKLSFLEKVKLLMEKKPL
;
A
#
# COMPACT_ATOMS: atom_id res chain seq x y z
N MET A 1 -12.61 -3.19 -24.20
CA MET A 1 -12.04 -4.56 -24.25
C MET A 1 -11.20 -4.81 -23.00
N ALA A 2 -11.27 -6.01 -22.41
CA ALA A 2 -10.58 -6.34 -21.16
C ALA A 2 -9.04 -6.28 -21.25
N GLY A 3 -8.45 -6.66 -22.39
CA GLY A 3 -7.00 -6.60 -22.59
C GLY A 3 -6.38 -5.20 -22.49
N ALA A 4 -7.06 -4.17 -23.01
CA ALA A 4 -6.61 -2.79 -22.87
C ALA A 4 -6.63 -2.31 -21.42
N LEU A 5 -7.64 -2.72 -20.64
CA LEU A 5 -7.75 -2.39 -19.22
C LEU A 5 -6.66 -3.08 -18.40
N TYR A 6 -6.42 -4.37 -18.66
CA TYR A 6 -5.36 -5.12 -17.99
C TYR A 6 -3.99 -4.45 -18.17
N LYS A 7 -3.63 -4.06 -19.40
CA LYS A 7 -2.40 -3.31 -19.69
C LYS A 7 -2.31 -2.00 -18.91
N ASN A 8 -3.42 -1.28 -18.77
CA ASN A 8 -3.44 -0.04 -18.00
C ASN A 8 -3.29 -0.30 -16.49
N TYR A 9 -3.86 -1.38 -15.96
CA TYR A 9 -3.62 -1.80 -14.57
C TYR A 9 -2.15 -2.16 -14.32
N LEU A 10 -1.49 -2.84 -15.26
CA LEU A 10 -0.06 -3.11 -15.16
C LEU A 10 0.78 -1.83 -15.11
N ARG A 11 0.47 -0.85 -15.97
CA ARG A 11 1.13 0.48 -15.94
C ARG A 11 0.92 1.21 -14.61
N VAL A 12 -0.25 1.08 -13.98
CA VAL A 12 -0.48 1.63 -12.64
C VAL A 12 0.38 0.94 -11.61
N CYS A 13 0.49 -0.39 -11.66
CA CYS A 13 1.34 -1.15 -10.75
C CYS A 13 2.82 -0.76 -10.88
N GLU A 14 3.30 -0.51 -12.10
CA GLU A 14 4.66 -0.01 -12.35
C GLU A 14 4.88 1.37 -11.73
N LYS A 15 3.95 2.31 -11.93
CA LYS A 15 4.05 3.66 -11.35
C LYS A 15 4.01 3.67 -9.83
N TRP A 16 3.25 2.77 -9.22
CA TRP A 16 3.07 2.75 -7.76
C TRP A 16 4.32 2.23 -7.02
N GLY A 17 5.03 1.27 -7.62
CA GLY A 17 6.12 0.57 -6.94
C GLY A 17 5.63 -0.32 -5.78
N VAL A 18 6.57 -0.87 -5.02
CA VAL A 18 6.33 -1.68 -3.82
C VAL A 18 7.27 -1.19 -2.72
N ASP A 19 6.73 -0.89 -1.54
CA ASP A 19 7.52 -0.47 -0.38
C ASP A 19 7.94 -1.70 0.46
N SER A 20 9.21 -2.08 0.36
CA SER A 20 9.76 -3.23 1.08
C SER A 20 9.69 -3.09 2.60
N THR A 21 9.62 -1.86 3.12
CA THR A 21 9.50 -1.60 4.56
C THR A 21 8.12 -1.94 5.12
N LYS A 22 7.11 -2.13 4.25
CA LYS A 22 5.72 -2.41 4.60
C LYS A 22 5.26 -3.79 4.14
N LYS A 23 6.16 -4.76 4.03
CA LYS A 23 5.85 -6.13 3.58
C LYS A 23 4.56 -6.69 4.20
N GLY A 24 3.67 -7.21 3.36
CA GLY A 24 2.37 -7.77 3.78
C GLY A 24 1.28 -6.74 4.10
N ARG A 25 1.61 -5.45 4.08
CA ARG A 25 0.66 -4.32 4.24
C ARG A 25 0.83 -3.25 3.17
N ASP A 26 1.76 -3.45 2.23
CA ASP A 26 2.04 -2.50 1.16
C ASP A 26 0.87 -2.46 0.18
N LEU A 27 0.47 -1.24 -0.18
CA LEU A 27 -0.66 -1.04 -1.08
C LEU A 27 -0.32 -1.46 -2.51
N GLY A 28 0.93 -1.28 -2.95
CA GLY A 28 1.38 -1.73 -4.27
C GLY A 28 1.34 -3.25 -4.40
N GLU A 29 1.79 -3.97 -3.38
CA GLU A 29 1.65 -5.42 -3.27
C GLU A 29 0.17 -5.85 -3.32
N PHE A 30 -0.69 -5.21 -2.53
CA PHE A 30 -2.12 -5.50 -2.51
C PHE A 30 -2.81 -5.24 -3.86
N ILE A 31 -2.50 -4.13 -4.54
CA ILE A 31 -3.04 -3.83 -5.87
C ILE A 31 -2.65 -4.93 -6.86
N ARG A 32 -1.40 -5.40 -6.85
CA ARG A 32 -0.94 -6.48 -7.73
C ARG A 32 -1.68 -7.80 -7.47
N GLN A 33 -1.90 -8.14 -6.20
CA GLN A 33 -2.68 -9.32 -5.83
C GLN A 33 -4.12 -9.23 -6.34
N LEU A 34 -4.77 -8.07 -6.19
CA LEU A 34 -6.12 -7.84 -6.72
C LEU A 34 -6.15 -7.93 -8.25
N VAL A 35 -5.19 -7.32 -8.95
CA VAL A 35 -5.09 -7.39 -10.41
C VAL A 35 -4.92 -8.84 -10.87
N ALA A 36 -4.06 -9.62 -10.21
CA ALA A 36 -3.89 -11.04 -10.52
C ALA A 36 -5.17 -11.87 -10.29
N LYS A 37 -5.93 -11.54 -9.25
CA LYS A 37 -7.22 -12.19 -8.95
C LYS A 37 -8.30 -11.86 -9.98
N GLU A 38 -8.51 -10.58 -10.26
CA GLU A 38 -9.55 -10.11 -11.18
C GLU A 38 -9.24 -10.43 -12.64
N PHE A 39 -7.95 -10.41 -13.01
CA PHE A 39 -7.46 -10.76 -14.35
C PHE A 39 -6.75 -12.11 -14.35
N SER A 40 -7.38 -13.15 -13.80
CA SER A 40 -6.81 -14.50 -13.70
C SER A 40 -6.39 -15.12 -15.04
N ARG A 41 -6.99 -14.68 -16.16
CA ARG A 41 -6.63 -15.07 -17.54
C ARG A 41 -5.95 -13.95 -18.31
N GLY A 42 -5.41 -12.94 -17.61
CA GLY A 42 -4.80 -11.76 -18.21
C GLY A 42 -5.77 -11.03 -19.15
N GLU A 43 -5.33 -10.78 -20.39
CA GLU A 43 -6.12 -10.08 -21.41
C GLU A 43 -7.41 -10.80 -21.84
N ALA A 44 -7.46 -12.12 -21.66
CA ALA A 44 -8.62 -12.95 -22.01
C ALA A 44 -9.67 -13.04 -20.88
N SER A 45 -9.49 -12.31 -19.78
CA SER A 45 -10.41 -12.33 -18.64
C SER A 45 -11.73 -11.63 -18.97
N THR A 46 -12.85 -12.21 -18.54
CA THR A 46 -14.18 -11.60 -18.69
C THR A 46 -14.47 -10.70 -17.50
N ILE A 47 -14.60 -9.40 -17.74
CA ILE A 47 -14.93 -8.41 -16.71
C ILE A 47 -16.46 -8.28 -16.64
N GLN A 48 -17.06 -8.63 -15.50
CA GLN A 48 -18.50 -8.56 -15.30
C GLN A 48 -19.03 -7.12 -15.35
N ASN A 49 -18.34 -6.17 -14.68
CA ASN A 49 -18.72 -4.77 -14.65
C ASN A 49 -17.58 -3.88 -15.19
N LEU A 50 -17.61 -3.63 -16.50
CA LEU A 50 -16.58 -2.86 -17.19
C LEU A 50 -16.47 -1.42 -16.65
N LYS A 51 -17.61 -0.74 -16.46
CA LYS A 51 -17.65 0.67 -16.05
C LYS A 51 -17.05 0.87 -14.66
N GLU A 52 -17.33 -0.04 -13.74
CA GLU A 52 -16.78 0.03 -12.39
C GLU A 52 -15.26 -0.25 -12.40
N CYS A 53 -14.81 -1.20 -13.22
CA CYS A 53 -13.40 -1.49 -13.39
C CYS A 53 -12.63 -0.29 -13.96
N GLU A 54 -13.21 0.42 -14.94
CA GLU A 54 -12.68 1.67 -15.48
C GLU A 54 -12.62 2.79 -14.44
N LYS A 55 -13.69 2.96 -13.66
CA LYS A 55 -13.75 3.96 -12.58
C LYS A 55 -12.68 3.71 -11.50
N LYS A 56 -12.44 2.44 -11.14
CA LYS A 56 -11.38 2.03 -10.22
C LYS A 56 -10.00 2.36 -10.78
N LEU A 57 -9.76 2.03 -12.04
CA LEU A 57 -8.50 2.31 -12.74
C LEU A 57 -8.21 3.82 -12.82
N GLU A 58 -9.22 4.63 -13.14
CA GLU A 58 -9.08 6.08 -13.19
C GLU A 58 -8.72 6.65 -11.82
N SER A 59 -9.41 6.19 -10.77
CA SER A 59 -9.18 6.61 -9.40
C SER A 59 -7.75 6.26 -8.95
N LEU A 60 -7.27 5.05 -9.25
CA LEU A 60 -5.88 4.63 -8.96
C LEU A 60 -4.86 5.47 -9.74
N ASN A 61 -5.12 5.80 -11.01
CA ASN A 61 -4.23 6.67 -11.79
C ASN A 61 -4.14 8.07 -11.20
N ARG A 62 -5.24 8.64 -10.72
CA ARG A 62 -5.25 9.96 -10.06
C ARG A 62 -4.42 9.95 -8.78
N LEU A 63 -4.53 8.88 -7.98
CA LEU A 63 -3.72 8.70 -6.78
C LEU A 63 -2.22 8.54 -7.12
N ALA A 64 -1.88 7.63 -8.04
CA ALA A 64 -0.49 7.35 -8.43
C ALA A 64 0.23 8.56 -9.04
N SER A 65 -0.50 9.40 -9.77
CA SER A 65 0.05 10.61 -10.39
C SER A 65 0.10 11.83 -9.45
N ASN A 66 -0.38 11.69 -8.21
CA ASN A 66 -0.61 12.78 -7.27
C ASN A 66 -1.43 13.93 -7.89
N TYR A 67 -2.48 13.58 -8.64
CA TYR A 67 -3.27 14.51 -9.44
C TYR A 67 -3.80 15.68 -8.60
N TYR A 68 -4.48 15.39 -7.50
CA TYR A 68 -5.07 16.43 -6.65
C TYR A 68 -4.03 17.25 -5.90
N GLY A 69 -2.89 16.66 -5.52
CA GLY A 69 -1.79 17.42 -4.92
C GLY A 69 -1.15 18.41 -5.90
N LYS A 70 -1.14 18.09 -7.20
CA LYS A 70 -0.67 18.98 -8.26
C LYS A 70 -1.70 20.05 -8.63
N GLN A 71 -2.99 19.68 -8.65
CA GLN A 71 -4.09 20.57 -9.00
C GLN A 71 -4.35 21.60 -7.90
N PHE A 72 -4.31 21.19 -6.63
CA PHE A 72 -4.61 22.03 -5.48
C PHE A 72 -3.35 22.20 -4.63
N LYS A 73 -2.37 22.95 -5.16
CA LYS A 73 -1.11 23.21 -4.47
C LYS A 73 -1.36 23.94 -3.15
N ARG A 74 -0.81 23.41 -2.07
CA ARG A 74 -0.87 24.03 -0.74
C ARG A 74 0.34 24.93 -0.54
N SER A 75 0.13 26.09 0.08
CA SER A 75 1.20 27.02 0.44
C SER A 75 2.01 26.60 1.66
N LYS A 76 1.44 25.72 2.50
CA LYS A 76 2.05 25.24 3.75
C LYS A 76 2.00 23.73 3.82
N TYR A 77 3.08 23.12 4.28
CA TYR A 77 3.12 21.72 4.66
C TYR A 77 2.66 21.59 6.12
N VAL A 78 1.58 20.85 6.35
CA VAL A 78 1.02 20.63 7.68
C VAL A 78 0.70 19.15 7.80
N SER A 79 1.20 18.53 8.87
CA SER A 79 0.93 17.14 9.22
C SER A 79 0.20 17.12 10.58
N ALA A 80 -0.86 16.32 10.70
CA ALA A 80 -1.63 16.21 11.94
C ALA A 80 -0.79 15.67 13.10
N THR A 81 0.22 14.87 12.81
CA THR A 81 1.15 14.31 13.80
C THR A 81 2.34 15.24 14.09
N GLY A 82 2.50 16.33 13.34
CA GLY A 82 3.70 17.17 13.36
C GLY A 82 4.95 16.52 12.75
N LEU A 83 4.86 15.25 12.33
CA LEU A 83 5.97 14.51 11.73
C LEU A 83 6.17 14.89 10.26
N SER A 84 7.43 14.88 9.85
CA SER A 84 7.83 14.92 8.45
C SER A 84 7.46 13.63 7.71
N LEU A 85 7.57 13.65 6.38
CA LEU A 85 7.32 12.48 5.54
C LEU A 85 8.23 11.29 5.90
N GLU A 86 9.53 11.56 6.11
CA GLU A 86 10.50 10.50 6.40
C GLU A 86 10.28 9.88 7.79
N GLU A 87 9.93 10.71 8.77
CA GLU A 87 9.53 10.22 10.10
C GLU A 87 8.24 9.39 10.02
N CYS A 88 7.25 9.81 9.24
CA CYS A 88 6.04 9.01 9.01
C CYS A 88 6.36 7.68 8.34
N LYS A 89 7.26 7.66 7.34
CA LYS A 89 7.70 6.41 6.69
C LYS A 89 8.35 5.46 7.70
N GLN A 90 9.24 5.99 8.54
CA GLN A 90 9.91 5.20 9.57
C GLN A 90 8.92 4.63 10.58
N VAL A 91 7.99 5.45 11.09
CA VAL A 91 6.95 5.04 12.03
C VAL A 91 6.03 3.97 11.43
N LEU A 92 5.66 4.11 10.15
CA LEU A 92 4.72 3.20 9.47
C LEU A 92 5.38 1.94 8.88
N SER A 93 6.72 1.89 8.87
CA SER A 93 7.46 0.66 8.53
C SER A 93 7.07 -0.47 9.47
N THR A 94 7.20 -1.71 9.01
CA THR A 94 6.93 -2.89 9.83
C THR A 94 7.79 -2.88 11.10
N GLU A 95 9.07 -2.50 10.99
CA GLU A 95 9.95 -2.35 12.16
C GLU A 95 9.46 -1.24 13.12
N GLY A 96 9.04 -0.09 12.58
CA GLY A 96 8.53 1.03 13.38
C GLY A 96 7.29 0.66 14.16
N LEU A 97 6.33 -0.01 13.51
CA LEU A 97 5.11 -0.48 14.17
C LEU A 97 5.39 -1.60 15.17
N GLU A 98 6.34 -2.50 14.91
CA GLU A 98 6.76 -3.51 15.88
C GLU A 98 7.35 -2.87 17.14
N LYS A 99 8.19 -1.84 16.99
CA LYS A 99 8.73 -1.08 18.14
C LYS A 99 7.60 -0.43 18.95
N ILE A 100 6.62 0.18 18.29
CA ILE A 100 5.46 0.81 18.94
C ILE A 100 4.59 -0.24 19.65
N ASN A 101 4.35 -1.38 19.03
CA ASN A 101 3.58 -2.45 19.66
C ASN A 101 4.35 -3.02 20.86
N ARG A 102 5.66 -3.18 20.75
CA ARG A 102 6.51 -3.66 21.86
C ARG A 102 6.55 -2.67 23.02
N SER A 103 6.54 -1.36 22.76
CA SER A 103 6.55 -0.36 23.84
C SER A 103 5.26 -0.39 24.66
N LYS A 104 4.12 -0.71 24.03
CA LYS A 104 2.82 -0.88 24.69
C LYS A 104 2.73 -2.11 25.60
N LEU A 105 3.59 -3.11 25.42
CA LEU A 105 3.57 -4.32 26.23
C LEU A 105 4.08 -4.09 27.65
N SER A 106 3.45 -4.74 28.62
CA SER A 106 3.90 -4.83 30.00
C SER A 106 5.21 -5.62 30.11
N PHE A 107 5.92 -5.45 31.22
CA PHE A 107 7.21 -6.10 31.44
C PHE A 107 7.12 -7.63 31.38
N LEU A 108 6.08 -8.23 31.98
CA LEU A 108 5.87 -9.68 31.96
C LEU A 108 5.63 -10.22 30.55
N GLU A 109 4.89 -9.47 29.73
CA GLU A 109 4.63 -9.84 28.33
C GLU A 109 5.90 -9.77 27.47
N LYS A 110 6.77 -8.77 27.74
CA LYS A 110 8.08 -8.66 27.10
C LYS A 110 8.98 -9.84 27.43
N VAL A 111 9.00 -10.27 28.69
CA VAL A 111 9.78 -11.43 29.15
C VAL A 111 9.25 -12.72 28.51
N LYS A 112 7.92 -12.90 28.45
CA LYS A 112 7.29 -14.06 27.79
C LYS A 112 7.67 -14.17 26.31
N LEU A 113 7.58 -13.07 25.55
CA LEU A 113 7.99 -13.02 24.14
C LEU A 113 9.48 -13.32 23.92
N LEU A 114 10.34 -12.93 24.86
CA LEU A 114 11.77 -13.25 24.80
C LEU A 114 12.05 -14.73 25.07
N MET A 115 11.25 -15.37 25.94
CA MET A 115 11.35 -16.81 26.19
C MET A 115 10.84 -17.65 25.01
N GLU A 116 9.77 -17.22 24.33
CA GLU A 116 9.24 -17.92 23.14
C GLU A 116 10.13 -17.78 21.90
N LYS A 117 10.93 -16.71 21.78
CA LYS A 117 11.82 -16.46 20.63
C LYS A 117 13.19 -17.17 20.71
N LYS A 118 13.53 -17.84 21.81
CA LYS A 118 14.73 -18.68 21.86
C LYS A 118 14.39 -20.09 21.34
N PRO A 119 14.87 -20.50 20.16
CA PRO A 119 14.91 -21.92 19.84
C PRO A 119 15.96 -22.58 20.76
N LEU A 120 15.67 -23.80 21.22
CA LEU A 120 16.71 -24.71 21.72
C LEU A 120 17.78 -24.95 20.65
#